data_AF-A0A450XVC5-F1
#
_entry.id   AF-A0A450XVC5-F1
#
_cell.length_a   1.000
_cell.length_b   1.000
_cell.length_c   1.000
_cell.angle_alpha   90.00
_cell.angle_beta   90.00
_cell.angle_gamma   90.00
#
_symmetry.space_group_name_H-M   'P 1'
#
loop_
_entity.id
_entity.type
_entity.pdbx_description
1 polymer ?
#
loop_
_entity_poly.entity_id
_entity_poly.type
_entity_poly.pdbx_seq_one_letter_code
_entity_poly.pdbx_strand_id
1 'polypeptide(L)'
;MNTSDFYDQRETRSADERQASQLTALRALLAQAKSNPLHGKRLPDLGPGAQEITTLQDLAKLPILRKSHLIGMQAETPPFGGFDNPGTGHMRHIYQSPGPINDYDGDGPDWWRAGRALYAAGFRAGDIVHNSFSYHFTPAGSLFDQAATSLGCTVFPAGTENTEAQAKALAAFGTSAYTGIPDFLPRLLAKADELGLDATRLTKASVSAGPLFPSVRQGLNERGVQVYQCYVIADLGLISYETKALEAMVVDEDVIVEIVRPGTGDPLPAGEVGEVVVTALAHPELPLIRLAIGDLSAIMPGQSPCGRTNMRLKGWLGRADQTAKVRGLFVHPEQVAQVLAQCGLRGRARLVIGREGERDTMTLHLEHAGDPEGLDERLQAQLKTTFNLRGQVRLCPPDTLPNDGKVIDDTRDF
;
A
#
# COMPACT_ATOMS: atom_id res chain seq x y z
N MET A 1 -25.61 -25.27 -1.71
CA MET A 1 -24.72 -24.27 -1.07
C MET A 1 -23.73 -23.85 -2.14
N ASN A 2 -23.61 -22.54 -2.40
CA ASN A 2 -22.81 -22.06 -3.52
C ASN A 2 -21.32 -22.34 -3.25
N THR A 3 -20.75 -23.31 -3.98
CA THR A 3 -19.42 -23.92 -3.82
C THR A 3 -18.30 -23.10 -4.48
N SER A 4 -18.48 -21.78 -4.63
CA SER A 4 -17.50 -20.93 -5.31
C SER A 4 -16.30 -20.64 -4.39
N ASP A 5 -15.08 -20.76 -4.92
CA ASP A 5 -13.85 -20.27 -4.26
C ASP A 5 -13.66 -18.74 -4.43
N PHE A 6 -14.57 -18.08 -5.15
CA PHE A 6 -14.56 -16.64 -5.45
C PHE A 6 -15.65 -15.89 -4.67
N TYR A 7 -15.32 -14.70 -4.16
CA TYR A 7 -16.24 -13.84 -3.41
C TYR A 7 -17.41 -13.35 -4.27
N ASP A 8 -17.12 -12.97 -5.51
CA ASP A 8 -18.10 -12.57 -6.52
C ASP A 8 -17.60 -12.93 -7.94
N GLN A 9 -18.43 -12.67 -8.95
CA GLN A 9 -18.10 -12.95 -10.35
C GLN A 9 -17.00 -12.03 -10.92
N ARG A 10 -16.67 -10.93 -10.23
CA ARG A 10 -15.66 -9.97 -10.73
C ARG A 10 -14.25 -10.53 -10.62
N GLU A 11 -14.02 -11.50 -9.72
CA GLU A 11 -12.68 -12.08 -9.52
C GLU A 11 -12.15 -12.86 -10.72
N THR A 12 -13.05 -13.32 -11.60
CA THR A 12 -12.72 -14.11 -12.79
C THR A 12 -13.09 -13.43 -14.10
N ARG A 13 -13.52 -12.15 -14.06
CA ARG A 13 -13.87 -11.37 -15.26
C ARG A 13 -12.66 -11.18 -16.18
N SER A 14 -12.89 -10.95 -17.46
CA SER A 14 -11.80 -10.70 -18.41
C SER A 14 -11.04 -9.40 -18.09
N ALA A 15 -9.82 -9.28 -18.62
CA ALA A 15 -9.04 -8.04 -18.48
C ALA A 15 -9.76 -6.85 -19.12
N ASP A 16 -10.40 -7.05 -20.28
CA ASP A 16 -11.10 -6.00 -21.03
C ASP A 16 -12.34 -5.51 -20.26
N GLU A 17 -13.15 -6.42 -19.70
CA GLU A 17 -14.29 -6.06 -18.86
C GLU A 17 -13.86 -5.28 -17.61
N ARG A 18 -12.74 -5.68 -16.99
CA ARG A 18 -12.17 -4.97 -15.84
C ARG A 18 -11.72 -3.57 -16.21
N GLN A 19 -10.93 -3.43 -17.27
CA GLN A 19 -10.43 -2.14 -17.72
C GLN A 19 -11.57 -1.19 -18.10
N ALA A 20 -12.59 -1.67 -18.83
CA ALA A 20 -13.75 -0.86 -19.18
C ALA A 20 -14.53 -0.39 -17.95
N SER A 21 -14.79 -1.29 -17.00
CA SER A 21 -15.48 -0.98 -15.74
C SER A 21 -14.70 0.02 -14.89
N GLN A 22 -13.39 -0.19 -14.72
CA GLN A 22 -12.53 0.71 -13.95
C GLN A 22 -12.37 2.07 -14.61
N LEU A 23 -12.29 2.14 -15.95
CA LEU A 23 -12.21 3.41 -16.68
C LEU A 23 -13.50 4.23 -16.52
N THR A 24 -14.67 3.60 -16.60
CA THR A 24 -15.95 4.27 -16.34
C THR A 24 -16.01 4.82 -14.92
N ALA A 25 -15.62 4.02 -13.92
CA ALA A 25 -15.59 4.45 -12.52
C ALA A 25 -14.58 5.59 -12.29
N LEU A 26 -13.38 5.50 -12.90
CA LEU A 26 -12.35 6.52 -12.82
C LEU A 26 -12.82 7.87 -13.40
N ARG A 27 -13.47 7.86 -14.56
CA ARG A 27 -14.02 9.09 -15.16
C ARG A 27 -15.09 9.73 -14.28
N ALA A 28 -15.98 8.91 -13.70
CA ALA A 28 -16.99 9.39 -12.76
C ALA A 28 -16.34 10.01 -11.51
N LEU A 29 -15.35 9.32 -10.92
CA LEU A 29 -14.58 9.81 -9.78
C LEU A 29 -13.88 11.13 -10.09
N LEU A 30 -13.22 11.24 -11.24
CA LEU A 30 -12.52 12.46 -11.66
C LEU A 30 -13.48 13.63 -11.90
N ALA A 31 -14.61 13.38 -12.56
CA ALA A 31 -15.64 14.38 -12.80
C ALA A 31 -16.20 14.94 -11.48
N GLN A 32 -16.47 14.05 -10.52
CA GLN A 32 -16.90 14.45 -9.18
C GLN A 32 -15.79 15.15 -8.39
N ALA A 33 -14.56 14.63 -8.42
CA ALA A 33 -13.44 15.24 -7.72
C ALA A 33 -13.21 16.68 -8.19
N LYS A 34 -13.37 17.01 -9.48
CA LYS A 34 -13.20 18.38 -9.96
C LYS A 34 -14.19 19.40 -9.38
N SER A 35 -15.34 18.98 -8.81
CA SER A 35 -16.22 19.92 -8.09
C SER A 35 -15.67 20.30 -6.71
N ASN A 36 -14.71 19.54 -6.17
CA ASN A 36 -14.00 19.88 -4.95
C ASN A 36 -12.96 20.98 -5.22
N PRO A 37 -12.90 22.08 -4.44
CA PRO A 37 -11.95 23.17 -4.67
C PRO A 37 -10.47 22.77 -4.66
N LEU A 38 -10.08 21.83 -3.79
CA LEU A 38 -8.70 21.35 -3.70
C LEU A 38 -8.33 20.52 -4.93
N HIS A 39 -9.19 19.58 -5.32
CA HIS A 39 -8.97 18.79 -6.53
C HIS A 39 -9.07 19.62 -7.81
N GLY A 40 -9.95 20.62 -7.86
CA GLY A 40 -10.03 21.55 -8.98
C GLY A 40 -8.74 22.36 -9.19
N LYS A 41 -7.97 22.61 -8.14
CA LYS A 41 -6.62 23.20 -8.23
C LYS A 41 -5.55 22.17 -8.57
N ARG A 42 -5.65 20.97 -7.99
CA ARG A 42 -4.64 19.91 -8.13
C ARG A 42 -4.68 19.26 -9.51
N LEU A 43 -5.87 18.95 -10.02
CA LEU A 43 -6.04 18.21 -11.27
C LEU A 43 -6.04 19.18 -12.46
N PRO A 44 -5.45 18.80 -13.59
CA PRO A 44 -5.50 19.61 -14.80
C PRO A 44 -6.93 19.71 -15.35
N ASP A 45 -7.12 20.51 -16.41
CA ASP A 45 -8.34 20.36 -17.20
C ASP A 45 -8.34 18.99 -17.89
N LEU A 46 -9.49 18.33 -17.89
CA LEU A 46 -9.67 16.96 -18.41
C LEU A 46 -10.84 16.89 -19.39
N GLY A 47 -11.37 18.05 -19.77
CA GLY A 47 -12.61 18.20 -20.51
C GLY A 47 -13.87 17.77 -19.72
N PRO A 48 -15.06 17.99 -20.31
CA PRO A 48 -16.32 17.48 -19.80
C PRO A 48 -16.26 15.99 -19.42
N GLY A 49 -16.68 15.65 -18.21
CA GLY A 49 -16.73 14.25 -17.74
C GLY A 49 -15.38 13.52 -17.73
N ALA A 50 -14.26 14.25 -17.68
CA ALA A 50 -12.91 13.69 -17.76
C ALA A 50 -12.65 12.86 -19.04
N GLN A 51 -13.28 13.23 -20.16
CA GLN A 51 -13.19 12.54 -21.44
C GLN A 51 -11.75 12.44 -22.02
N GLU A 52 -10.83 13.29 -21.59
CA GLU A 52 -9.41 13.21 -21.96
C GLU A 52 -8.67 12.00 -21.34
N ILE A 53 -9.25 11.38 -20.30
CA ILE A 53 -8.80 10.11 -19.76
C ILE A 53 -9.46 9.01 -20.59
N THR A 54 -8.75 8.44 -21.54
CA THR A 54 -9.22 7.43 -22.50
C THR A 54 -8.83 6.02 -22.14
N THR A 55 -7.80 5.88 -21.31
CA THR A 55 -7.24 4.61 -20.82
C THR A 55 -6.83 4.74 -19.36
N LEU A 56 -6.63 3.62 -18.66
CA LEU A 56 -6.12 3.68 -17.28
C LEU A 56 -4.70 4.26 -17.20
N GLN A 57 -3.90 4.12 -18.27
CA GLN A 57 -2.56 4.68 -18.38
C GLN A 57 -2.55 6.22 -18.39
N ASP A 58 -3.67 6.85 -18.74
CA ASP A 58 -3.80 8.31 -18.70
C ASP A 58 -3.74 8.88 -17.27
N LEU A 59 -3.84 8.04 -16.23
CA LEU A 59 -3.53 8.42 -14.85
C LEU A 59 -2.14 9.05 -14.74
N ALA A 60 -1.16 8.60 -15.54
CA ALA A 60 0.21 9.15 -15.54
C ALA A 60 0.27 10.67 -15.81
N LYS A 61 -0.77 11.25 -16.44
CA LYS A 61 -0.91 12.70 -16.69
C LYS A 61 -1.31 13.51 -15.46
N LEU A 62 -1.86 12.85 -14.43
CA LEU A 62 -2.33 13.49 -13.20
C LEU A 62 -1.21 13.57 -12.16
N PRO A 63 -1.15 14.61 -11.34
CA PRO A 63 -0.13 14.71 -10.29
C PRO A 63 -0.38 13.68 -9.18
N ILE A 64 0.72 13.15 -8.64
CA ILE A 64 0.69 12.29 -7.47
C ILE A 64 0.36 13.10 -6.22
N LEU A 65 -0.50 12.53 -5.37
CA LEU A 65 -0.68 12.94 -3.98
C LEU A 65 0.16 12.02 -3.11
N ARG A 66 1.06 12.55 -2.30
CA ARG A 66 1.82 11.72 -1.34
C ARG A 66 1.10 11.68 -0.01
N LYS A 67 0.98 10.47 0.58
CA LYS A 67 0.36 10.30 1.90
C LYS A 67 1.08 11.13 2.98
N SER A 68 2.40 11.28 2.89
CA SER A 68 3.19 12.13 3.78
C SER A 68 2.79 13.61 3.76
N HIS A 69 2.24 14.10 2.64
CA HIS A 69 1.78 15.50 2.53
C HIS A 69 0.44 15.72 3.23
N LEU A 70 -0.37 14.66 3.44
CA LEU A 70 -1.67 14.79 4.11
C LEU A 70 -1.54 15.37 5.51
N ILE A 71 -0.45 15.09 6.21
CA ILE A 71 -0.18 15.63 7.56
C ILE A 71 -0.22 17.16 7.55
N GLY A 72 0.55 17.80 6.67
CA GLY A 72 0.58 19.25 6.54
C GLY A 72 -0.74 19.81 6.02
N MET A 73 -1.32 19.17 5.01
CA MET A 73 -2.58 19.62 4.40
C MET A 73 -3.75 19.59 5.39
N GLN A 74 -3.87 18.55 6.20
CA GLN A 74 -4.90 18.44 7.23
C GLN A 74 -4.67 19.39 8.41
N ALA A 75 -3.42 19.67 8.76
CA ALA A 75 -3.10 20.68 9.77
C ALA A 75 -3.47 22.10 9.29
N GLU A 76 -3.21 22.41 8.02
CA GLU A 76 -3.57 23.69 7.40
C GLU A 76 -5.09 23.83 7.19
N THR A 77 -5.77 22.76 6.78
CA THR A 77 -7.21 22.73 6.54
C THR A 77 -7.87 21.52 7.21
N PRO A 78 -8.17 21.59 8.52
CA PRO A 78 -8.78 20.47 9.24
C PRO A 78 -10.23 20.18 8.79
N PRO A 79 -10.73 18.94 8.95
CA PRO A 79 -10.01 17.77 9.45
C PRO A 79 -9.33 16.93 8.33
N PHE A 80 -9.81 17.00 7.09
CA PHE A 80 -9.37 16.12 5.99
C PHE A 80 -8.60 16.84 4.88
N GLY A 81 -8.07 18.04 5.13
CA GLY A 81 -7.24 18.78 4.18
C GLY A 81 -8.02 19.39 3.02
N GLY A 82 -9.36 19.36 3.07
CA GLY A 82 -10.25 19.75 1.98
C GLY A 82 -10.43 18.67 0.90
N PHE A 83 -9.96 17.44 1.14
CA PHE A 83 -10.16 16.30 0.22
C PHE A 83 -11.57 15.71 0.29
N ASP A 84 -12.25 15.86 1.42
CA ASP A 84 -13.63 15.43 1.59
C ASP A 84 -14.57 16.24 0.69
N ASN A 85 -15.67 15.62 0.26
CA ASN A 85 -16.73 16.28 -0.47
C ASN A 85 -17.93 16.53 0.46
N PRO A 86 -18.08 17.75 1.04
CA PRO A 86 -19.18 18.04 1.94
C PRO A 86 -20.53 17.80 1.24
N GLY A 87 -21.34 16.91 1.80
CA GLY A 87 -22.68 16.59 1.28
C GLY A 87 -22.76 15.36 0.37
N THR A 88 -21.64 14.69 0.07
CA THR A 88 -21.66 13.36 -0.56
C THR A 88 -21.29 12.32 0.50
N GLY A 89 -22.22 11.44 0.87
CA GLY A 89 -22.00 10.39 1.86
C GLY A 89 -22.17 10.83 3.32
N HIS A 90 -22.25 9.84 4.21
CA HIS A 90 -22.36 10.00 5.65
C HIS A 90 -21.14 9.38 6.32
N MET A 91 -20.48 10.15 7.18
CA MET A 91 -19.33 9.69 7.99
C MET A 91 -19.86 9.05 9.27
N ARG A 92 -19.54 7.77 9.51
CA ARG A 92 -20.02 7.08 10.71
C ARG A 92 -19.07 7.26 11.89
N HIS A 93 -17.77 7.26 11.62
CA HIS A 93 -16.70 7.44 12.59
C HIS A 93 -15.58 8.29 11.97
N ILE A 94 -14.85 8.99 12.84
CA ILE A 94 -13.61 9.69 12.50
C ILE A 94 -12.48 9.04 13.29
N TYR A 95 -11.37 8.78 12.61
CA TYR A 95 -10.18 8.14 13.12
C TYR A 95 -8.96 9.04 12.98
N GLN A 96 -7.89 8.71 13.70
CA GLN A 96 -6.58 9.31 13.52
C GLN A 96 -5.52 8.19 13.43
N SER A 97 -5.00 8.00 12.22
CA SER A 97 -3.90 7.11 11.89
C SER A 97 -2.52 7.71 12.23
N PRO A 98 -1.47 6.88 12.35
CA PRO A 98 -0.10 7.36 12.58
C PRO A 98 0.32 8.43 11.56
N GLY A 99 1.08 9.43 12.02
CA GLY A 99 1.38 10.62 11.21
C GLY A 99 0.34 11.74 11.39
N PRO A 100 -0.25 11.84 12.59
CA PRO A 100 -1.65 12.29 12.81
C PRO A 100 -2.48 12.57 11.54
N ILE A 101 -2.73 11.52 10.74
CA ILE A 101 -3.62 11.62 9.57
C ILE A 101 -5.02 11.25 10.03
N ASN A 102 -5.99 12.11 9.78
CA ASN A 102 -7.40 11.89 10.05
C ASN A 102 -8.04 11.17 8.87
N ASP A 103 -8.81 10.15 9.19
CA ASP A 103 -9.46 9.25 8.24
C ASP A 103 -10.90 9.02 8.72
N TYR A 104 -11.79 8.49 7.88
CA TYR A 104 -13.16 8.18 8.28
C TYR A 104 -13.70 6.92 7.60
N ASP A 105 -14.84 6.44 8.08
CA ASP A 105 -15.62 5.39 7.42
C ASP A 105 -17.02 5.90 7.03
N GLY A 106 -17.68 5.16 6.15
CA GLY A 106 -18.99 5.52 5.64
C GLY A 106 -19.99 4.37 5.68
N ASP A 107 -21.08 4.57 4.95
CA ASP A 107 -22.18 3.62 4.91
C ASP A 107 -21.83 2.36 4.10
N GLY A 108 -22.39 1.22 4.53
CA GLY A 108 -22.20 -0.07 3.88
C GLY A 108 -21.78 -1.16 4.86
N PRO A 109 -21.98 -2.44 4.49
CA PRO A 109 -21.64 -3.57 5.36
C PRO A 109 -20.14 -3.90 5.36
N ASP A 110 -19.39 -3.47 4.34
CA ASP A 110 -17.94 -3.69 4.18
C ASP A 110 -17.33 -2.49 3.43
N TRP A 111 -17.32 -1.32 4.08
CA TRP A 111 -16.92 -0.06 3.43
C TRP A 111 -15.50 -0.17 2.84
N TRP A 112 -14.55 -0.72 3.59
CA TRP A 112 -13.17 -0.92 3.13
C TRP A 112 -12.94 -2.11 2.18
N ARG A 113 -13.99 -2.87 1.84
CA ARG A 113 -13.97 -3.98 0.88
C ARG A 113 -13.05 -5.15 1.28
N ALA A 114 -12.77 -5.31 2.57
CA ALA A 114 -11.85 -6.32 3.06
C ALA A 114 -12.49 -7.72 3.16
N GLY A 115 -13.82 -7.83 3.01
CA GLY A 115 -14.54 -9.10 2.97
C GLY A 115 -14.03 -10.03 1.86
N ARG A 116 -13.61 -9.46 0.72
CA ARG A 116 -12.98 -10.20 -0.39
C ARG A 116 -11.71 -10.94 0.06
N ALA A 117 -10.85 -10.25 0.80
CA ALA A 117 -9.61 -10.81 1.31
C ALA A 117 -9.88 -11.93 2.32
N LEU A 118 -10.83 -11.71 3.24
CA LEU A 118 -11.23 -12.74 4.22
C LEU A 118 -11.84 -13.97 3.52
N TYR A 119 -12.66 -13.77 2.50
CA TYR A 119 -13.23 -14.87 1.72
C TYR A 119 -12.14 -15.69 1.02
N ALA A 120 -11.15 -15.03 0.41
CA ALA A 120 -10.00 -15.70 -0.20
C ALA A 120 -9.14 -16.46 0.82
N ALA A 121 -9.03 -15.94 2.04
CA ALA A 121 -8.38 -16.61 3.18
C ALA A 121 -9.21 -17.76 3.78
N GLY A 122 -10.42 -18.02 3.27
CA GLY A 122 -11.27 -19.17 3.65
C GLY A 122 -12.32 -18.89 4.72
N PHE A 123 -12.51 -17.63 5.12
CA PHE A 123 -13.54 -17.23 6.09
C PHE A 123 -14.93 -17.41 5.47
N ARG A 124 -15.87 -17.96 6.23
CA ARG A 124 -17.23 -18.26 5.78
C ARG A 124 -18.23 -18.00 6.90
N ALA A 125 -19.50 -17.85 6.52
CA ALA A 125 -20.60 -17.73 7.46
C ALA A 125 -20.55 -18.86 8.52
N GLY A 126 -20.73 -18.49 9.78
CA GLY A 126 -20.62 -19.40 10.92
C GLY A 126 -19.22 -19.53 11.52
N ASP A 127 -18.17 -18.99 10.88
CA ASP A 127 -16.88 -18.81 11.56
C ASP A 127 -17.03 -17.83 12.73
N ILE A 128 -16.32 -18.12 13.82
CA ILE A 128 -16.10 -17.17 14.92
C ILE A 128 -14.71 -16.57 14.66
N VAL A 129 -14.63 -15.24 14.61
CA VAL A 129 -13.40 -14.50 14.27
C VAL A 129 -12.86 -13.81 15.51
N HIS A 130 -11.61 -14.13 15.87
CA HIS A 130 -10.85 -13.43 16.89
C HIS A 130 -10.22 -12.18 16.26
N ASN A 131 -10.82 -11.00 16.45
CA ASN A 131 -10.29 -9.77 15.88
C ASN A 131 -9.39 -9.03 16.89
N SER A 132 -8.07 -9.16 16.71
CA SER A 132 -7.05 -8.56 17.59
C SER A 132 -6.52 -7.21 17.09
N PHE A 133 -7.22 -6.53 16.18
CA PHE A 133 -6.91 -5.13 15.87
C PHE A 133 -7.52 -4.17 16.90
N SER A 134 -6.93 -2.99 17.08
CA SER A 134 -7.51 -1.95 17.94
C SER A 134 -8.82 -1.43 17.34
N TYR A 135 -9.83 -1.31 18.19
CA TYR A 135 -11.16 -0.75 17.87
C TYR A 135 -11.28 0.75 18.16
N HIS A 136 -10.23 1.35 18.72
CA HIS A 136 -10.21 2.77 19.07
C HIS A 136 -9.05 3.47 18.35
N PHE A 137 -9.19 4.78 18.18
CA PHE A 137 -8.23 5.69 17.55
C PHE A 137 -7.99 5.45 16.05
N THR A 138 -7.66 4.22 15.65
CA THR A 138 -7.44 3.79 14.26
C THR A 138 -8.55 2.85 13.78
N PRO A 139 -8.82 2.74 12.46
CA PRO A 139 -9.99 2.01 11.96
C PRO A 139 -9.85 0.49 11.90
N ALA A 140 -8.66 -0.08 12.13
CA ALA A 140 -8.38 -1.48 11.79
C ALA A 140 -9.34 -2.50 12.45
N GLY A 141 -9.72 -2.29 13.71
CA GLY A 141 -10.71 -3.12 14.40
C GLY A 141 -12.05 -3.13 13.66
N SER A 142 -12.65 -1.94 13.47
CA SER A 142 -13.92 -1.77 12.75
C SER A 142 -13.85 -2.26 11.30
N LEU A 143 -12.71 -2.08 10.64
CA LEU A 143 -12.48 -2.50 9.26
C LEU A 143 -12.63 -4.01 9.09
N PHE A 144 -11.89 -4.78 9.89
CA PHE A 144 -11.96 -6.24 9.83
C PHE A 144 -13.24 -6.81 10.44
N ASP A 145 -13.88 -6.07 11.37
CA ASP A 145 -15.21 -6.41 11.89
C ASP A 145 -16.27 -6.34 10.79
N GLN A 146 -16.37 -5.21 10.08
CA GLN A 146 -17.28 -5.03 8.95
C GLN A 146 -17.03 -6.09 7.86
N ALA A 147 -15.76 -6.33 7.50
CA ALA A 147 -15.40 -7.37 6.57
C ALA A 147 -15.89 -8.76 7.01
N ALA A 148 -15.64 -9.15 8.26
CA ALA A 148 -16.03 -10.47 8.76
C ALA A 148 -17.55 -10.63 8.88
N THR A 149 -18.24 -9.62 9.41
CA THR A 149 -19.71 -9.63 9.57
C THR A 149 -20.43 -9.62 8.23
N SER A 150 -19.88 -8.95 7.20
CA SER A 150 -20.40 -9.01 5.83
C SER A 150 -20.40 -10.43 5.23
N LEU A 151 -19.49 -11.30 5.70
CA LEU A 151 -19.43 -12.72 5.33
C LEU A 151 -20.35 -13.61 6.17
N GLY A 152 -21.08 -13.05 7.14
CA GLY A 152 -21.89 -13.80 8.11
C GLY A 152 -21.06 -14.48 9.21
N CYS A 153 -19.84 -14.01 9.47
CA CYS A 153 -19.05 -14.47 10.61
C CYS A 153 -19.55 -13.80 11.90
N THR A 154 -19.34 -14.47 13.04
CA THR A 154 -19.45 -13.84 14.36
C THR A 154 -18.09 -13.27 14.74
N VAL A 155 -18.02 -12.03 15.21
CA VAL A 155 -16.77 -11.38 15.59
C VAL A 155 -16.65 -11.28 17.10
N PHE A 156 -15.53 -11.75 17.64
CA PHE A 156 -15.08 -11.40 18.98
C PHE A 156 -14.09 -10.21 18.89
N PRO A 157 -14.49 -9.00 19.31
CA PRO A 157 -13.68 -7.79 19.22
C PRO A 157 -12.61 -7.77 20.32
N ALA A 158 -11.58 -8.59 20.18
CA ALA A 158 -10.60 -8.86 21.22
C ALA A 158 -9.68 -7.67 21.53
N GLY A 159 -9.40 -6.82 20.54
CA GLY A 159 -8.44 -5.72 20.69
C GLY A 159 -7.00 -6.21 20.83
N THR A 160 -6.12 -5.34 21.33
CA THR A 160 -4.66 -5.58 21.35
C THR A 160 -4.09 -5.97 22.71
N GLU A 161 -4.91 -5.92 23.76
CA GLU A 161 -4.44 -6.02 25.15
C GLU A 161 -4.83 -7.33 25.84
N ASN A 162 -4.19 -7.61 26.97
CA ASN A 162 -4.51 -8.72 27.87
C ASN A 162 -4.51 -10.11 27.19
N THR A 163 -3.33 -10.53 26.73
CA THR A 163 -3.12 -11.82 26.03
C THR A 163 -3.64 -13.04 26.79
N GLU A 164 -3.54 -13.06 28.12
CA GLU A 164 -4.07 -14.16 28.93
C GLU A 164 -5.61 -14.23 28.85
N ALA A 165 -6.31 -13.10 29.00
CA ALA A 165 -7.76 -13.07 28.84
C ALA A 165 -8.19 -13.41 27.40
N GLN A 166 -7.44 -12.94 26.39
CA GLN A 166 -7.69 -13.30 25.00
C GLN A 166 -7.52 -14.80 24.75
N ALA A 167 -6.49 -15.45 25.31
CA ALA A 167 -6.29 -16.89 25.17
C ALA A 167 -7.46 -17.69 25.80
N LYS A 168 -7.90 -17.28 26.99
CA LYS A 168 -9.09 -17.86 27.65
C LYS A 168 -10.35 -17.68 26.81
N ALA A 169 -10.56 -16.49 26.24
CA ALA A 169 -11.70 -16.20 25.38
C ALA A 169 -11.67 -17.01 24.08
N LEU A 170 -10.51 -17.10 23.43
CA LEU A 170 -10.29 -17.90 22.21
C LEU A 170 -10.74 -19.35 22.41
N ALA A 171 -10.30 -19.97 23.52
CA ALA A 171 -10.69 -21.32 23.86
C ALA A 171 -12.16 -21.44 24.25
N ALA A 172 -12.67 -20.52 25.08
CA ALA A 172 -14.05 -20.54 25.56
C ALA A 172 -15.08 -20.36 24.44
N PHE A 173 -14.80 -19.50 23.47
CA PHE A 173 -15.66 -19.27 22.31
C PHE A 173 -15.43 -20.31 21.21
N GLY A 174 -14.35 -21.08 21.26
CA GLY A 174 -13.99 -22.05 20.24
C GLY A 174 -13.75 -21.38 18.90
N THR A 175 -13.00 -20.29 18.92
CA THR A 175 -12.78 -19.42 17.76
C THR A 175 -12.14 -20.17 16.58
N SER A 176 -12.67 -19.99 15.36
CA SER A 176 -12.22 -20.74 14.18
C SER A 176 -11.28 -19.95 13.25
N ALA A 177 -11.29 -18.62 13.36
CA ALA A 177 -10.50 -17.74 12.50
C ALA A 177 -9.93 -16.53 13.25
N TYR A 178 -8.87 -15.92 12.71
CA TYR A 178 -8.16 -14.78 13.32
C TYR A 178 -7.95 -13.62 12.35
N THR A 179 -8.13 -12.39 12.82
CA THR A 179 -7.65 -11.17 12.15
C THR A 179 -6.79 -10.34 13.09
N GLY A 180 -5.64 -9.86 12.61
CA GLY A 180 -4.73 -9.04 13.42
C GLY A 180 -3.35 -8.86 12.79
N ILE A 181 -2.40 -8.36 13.56
CA ILE A 181 -1.01 -8.24 13.11
C ILE A 181 -0.31 -9.62 13.12
N PRO A 182 0.62 -9.89 12.17
CA PRO A 182 1.28 -11.19 12.04
C PRO A 182 1.90 -11.73 13.33
N ASP A 183 2.63 -10.88 14.07
CA ASP A 183 3.44 -11.30 15.22
C ASP A 183 2.65 -11.49 16.52
N PHE A 184 1.36 -11.14 16.55
CA PHE A 184 0.54 -11.33 17.76
C PHE A 184 -0.02 -12.75 17.85
N LEU A 185 -0.48 -13.34 16.74
CA LEU A 185 -1.09 -14.67 16.75
C LEU A 185 -0.17 -15.77 17.34
N PRO A 186 1.13 -15.86 17.01
CA PRO A 186 2.02 -16.82 17.65
C PRO A 186 2.12 -16.63 19.18
N ARG A 187 2.12 -15.38 19.66
CA ARG A 187 2.15 -15.08 21.11
C ARG A 187 0.85 -15.47 21.81
N LEU A 188 -0.29 -15.26 21.14
CA LEU A 188 -1.60 -15.68 21.64
C LEU A 188 -1.70 -17.21 21.76
N LEU A 189 -1.25 -17.93 20.73
CA LEU A 189 -1.24 -19.40 20.74
C LEU A 189 -0.26 -19.97 21.76
N ALA A 190 0.94 -19.38 21.90
CA ALA A 190 1.89 -19.77 22.94
C ALA A 190 1.32 -19.55 24.36
N LYS A 191 0.57 -18.47 24.57
CA LYS A 191 -0.12 -18.21 25.85
C LYS A 191 -1.25 -19.23 26.09
N ALA A 192 -1.96 -19.66 25.05
CA ALA A 192 -2.95 -20.74 25.18
C ALA A 192 -2.28 -22.06 25.61
N ASP A 193 -1.13 -22.41 25.01
CA ASP A 193 -0.36 -23.59 25.39
C ASP A 193 0.11 -23.54 26.85
N GLU A 194 0.65 -22.40 27.29
CA GLU A 194 1.11 -22.17 28.67
C GLU A 194 -0.01 -22.37 29.69
N LEU A 195 -1.25 -22.01 29.33
CA LEU A 195 -2.44 -22.13 30.17
C LEU A 195 -3.15 -23.48 30.03
N GLY A 196 -2.68 -24.37 29.14
CA GLY A 196 -3.33 -25.66 28.86
C GLY A 196 -4.71 -25.52 28.19
N LEU A 197 -4.90 -24.49 27.36
CA LEU A 197 -6.16 -24.18 26.69
C LEU A 197 -6.21 -24.78 25.28
N ASP A 198 -7.39 -25.27 24.87
CA ASP A 198 -7.60 -25.78 23.51
C ASP A 198 -7.79 -24.63 22.50
N ALA A 199 -6.83 -24.50 21.57
CA ALA A 199 -6.88 -23.55 20.46
C ALA A 199 -7.00 -24.24 19.08
N THR A 200 -7.24 -25.56 19.03
CA THR A 200 -7.18 -26.37 17.80
C THR A 200 -8.26 -26.02 16.76
N ARG A 201 -9.33 -25.34 17.18
CA ARG A 201 -10.39 -24.87 16.27
C ARG A 201 -9.94 -23.73 15.35
N LEU A 202 -8.95 -22.95 15.77
CA LEU A 202 -8.43 -21.84 14.99
C LEU A 202 -7.57 -22.39 13.86
N THR A 203 -8.08 -22.35 12.63
CA THR A 203 -7.45 -22.98 11.45
C THR A 203 -7.19 -21.99 10.31
N LYS A 204 -7.69 -20.76 10.45
CA LYS A 204 -7.64 -19.71 9.41
C LYS A 204 -7.17 -18.40 10.02
N ALA A 205 -6.31 -17.67 9.32
CA ALA A 205 -5.90 -16.35 9.74
C ALA A 205 -5.74 -15.42 8.53
N SER A 206 -6.17 -14.17 8.69
CA SER A 206 -5.88 -13.08 7.76
C SER A 206 -5.16 -11.97 8.50
N VAL A 207 -3.95 -11.61 8.07
CA VAL A 207 -3.09 -10.65 8.78
C VAL A 207 -2.80 -9.41 7.95
N SER A 208 -2.59 -8.28 8.63
CA SER A 208 -2.24 -7.00 8.00
C SER A 208 -1.48 -6.09 8.96
N ALA A 209 -1.24 -4.84 8.56
CA ALA A 209 -0.55 -3.80 9.33
C ALA A 209 0.88 -4.18 9.80
N GLY A 210 1.52 -5.13 9.12
CA GLY A 210 2.91 -5.54 9.32
C GLY A 210 3.31 -6.62 8.32
N PRO A 211 4.63 -6.82 8.08
CA PRO A 211 5.11 -7.87 7.19
C PRO A 211 4.87 -9.26 7.80
N LEU A 212 4.34 -10.20 7.01
CA LEU A 212 4.26 -11.60 7.39
C LEU A 212 5.54 -12.33 6.96
N PHE A 213 6.46 -12.53 7.88
CA PHE A 213 7.71 -13.23 7.59
C PHE A 213 7.47 -14.72 7.28
N PRO A 214 8.27 -15.34 6.38
CA PRO A 214 8.14 -16.75 6.04
C PRO A 214 8.20 -17.69 7.25
N SER A 215 9.05 -17.39 8.23
CA SER A 215 9.17 -18.18 9.47
C SER A 215 7.90 -18.15 10.32
N VAL A 216 7.26 -16.98 10.44
CA VAL A 216 5.98 -16.84 11.16
C VAL A 216 4.88 -17.64 10.47
N ARG A 217 4.79 -17.54 9.14
CA ARG A 217 3.84 -18.33 8.34
C ARG A 217 4.06 -19.83 8.52
N GLN A 218 5.31 -20.28 8.42
CA GLN A 218 5.64 -21.69 8.57
C GLN A 218 5.22 -22.21 9.95
N GLY A 219 5.57 -21.50 11.03
CA GLY A 219 5.21 -21.91 12.39
C GLY A 219 3.70 -21.95 12.63
N LEU A 220 2.93 -21.05 12.01
CA LEU A 220 1.46 -21.09 12.06
C LEU A 220 0.89 -22.27 11.27
N ASN A 221 1.42 -22.53 10.07
CA ASN A 221 1.01 -23.67 9.24
C ASN A 221 1.29 -25.02 9.91
N GLU A 222 2.42 -25.16 10.60
CA GLU A 222 2.78 -26.36 11.38
C GLU A 222 1.81 -26.61 12.54
N ARG A 223 1.17 -25.55 13.06
CA ARG A 223 0.07 -25.62 14.03
C ARG A 223 -1.31 -25.85 13.40
N GLY A 224 -1.39 -26.03 12.09
CA GLY A 224 -2.65 -26.20 11.36
C GLY A 224 -3.40 -24.90 11.06
N VAL A 225 -2.76 -23.73 11.25
CA VAL A 225 -3.35 -22.42 10.97
C VAL A 225 -2.89 -21.91 9.60
N GLN A 226 -3.78 -21.93 8.62
CA GLN A 226 -3.51 -21.34 7.31
C GLN A 226 -3.61 -19.82 7.41
N VAL A 227 -2.47 -19.13 7.26
CA VAL A 227 -2.40 -17.67 7.35
C VAL A 227 -2.16 -17.03 5.98
N TYR A 228 -2.92 -15.97 5.68
CA TYR A 228 -2.82 -15.17 4.48
C TYR A 228 -2.66 -13.70 4.84
N GLN A 229 -1.84 -12.98 4.08
CA GLN A 229 -1.65 -11.54 4.25
C GLN A 229 -2.62 -10.77 3.34
N CYS A 230 -3.13 -9.65 3.83
CA CYS A 230 -3.83 -8.66 3.03
C CYS A 230 -3.19 -7.28 3.23
N TYR A 231 -3.25 -6.47 2.19
CA TYR A 231 -2.67 -5.15 2.13
C TYR A 231 -3.77 -4.10 2.13
N VAL A 232 -3.91 -3.41 3.25
CA VAL A 232 -4.99 -2.47 3.53
C VAL A 232 -4.38 -1.16 4.00
N ILE A 233 -4.94 -0.04 3.54
CA ILE A 233 -4.59 1.30 4.02
C ILE A 233 -5.89 1.95 4.52
N ALA A 234 -5.85 2.54 5.71
CA ALA A 234 -7.04 3.10 6.38
C ALA A 234 -7.89 4.00 5.47
N ASP A 235 -7.25 4.87 4.69
CA ASP A 235 -7.92 5.81 3.78
C ASP A 235 -8.45 5.18 2.49
N LEU A 236 -7.90 4.03 2.09
CA LEU A 236 -8.18 3.40 0.79
C LEU A 236 -9.00 2.11 0.90
N GLY A 237 -8.95 1.44 2.05
CA GLY A 237 -9.41 0.06 2.21
C GLY A 237 -8.46 -0.97 1.61
N LEU A 238 -9.02 -2.07 1.14
CA LEU A 238 -8.27 -3.18 0.55
C LEU A 238 -7.60 -2.74 -0.76
N ILE A 239 -6.28 -2.96 -0.85
CA ILE A 239 -5.49 -2.77 -2.06
C ILE A 239 -5.25 -4.12 -2.74
N SER A 240 -4.77 -5.12 -1.99
CA SER A 240 -4.48 -6.46 -2.52
C SER A 240 -4.49 -7.52 -1.42
N TYR A 241 -4.59 -8.79 -1.78
CA TYR A 241 -4.67 -9.90 -0.82
C TYR A 241 -4.05 -11.18 -1.37
N GLU A 242 -3.47 -11.98 -0.48
CA GLU A 242 -3.02 -13.32 -0.82
C GLU A 242 -4.19 -14.29 -1.00
N THR A 243 -3.93 -15.38 -1.72
CA THR A 243 -4.85 -16.50 -1.89
C THR A 243 -4.13 -17.80 -1.55
N LYS A 244 -4.85 -18.93 -1.56
CA LYS A 244 -4.27 -20.28 -1.41
C LYS A 244 -3.11 -20.59 -2.37
N ALA A 245 -3.02 -19.88 -3.50
CA ALA A 245 -1.91 -20.03 -4.43
C ALA A 245 -0.57 -19.54 -3.87
N LEU A 246 -0.58 -18.56 -2.95
CA LEU A 246 0.62 -17.92 -2.39
C LEU A 246 1.61 -17.40 -3.45
N GLU A 247 1.11 -17.08 -4.65
CA GLU A 247 1.89 -16.49 -5.73
C GLU A 247 1.51 -15.03 -5.91
N ALA A 248 2.09 -14.16 -5.08
CA ALA A 248 1.80 -12.72 -5.01
C ALA A 248 0.37 -12.40 -4.55
N MET A 249 0.10 -11.11 -4.34
CA MET A 249 -1.18 -10.59 -3.83
C MET A 249 -2.06 -10.12 -4.98
N VAL A 250 -3.28 -10.64 -5.11
CA VAL A 250 -4.26 -10.23 -6.12
C VAL A 250 -4.81 -8.85 -5.75
N VAL A 251 -4.80 -7.90 -6.69
CA VAL A 251 -5.33 -6.55 -6.48
C VAL A 251 -6.86 -6.56 -6.38
N ASP A 252 -7.42 -5.71 -5.52
CA ASP A 252 -8.87 -5.53 -5.40
C ASP A 252 -9.48 -4.92 -6.67
N GLU A 253 -10.74 -5.22 -6.93
CA GLU A 253 -11.42 -4.82 -8.17
C GLU A 253 -11.79 -3.32 -8.20
N ASP A 254 -11.91 -2.69 -7.02
CA ASP A 254 -12.33 -1.29 -6.86
C ASP A 254 -11.15 -0.34 -6.56
N VAL A 255 -9.94 -0.76 -6.89
CA VAL A 255 -8.75 0.10 -6.88
C VAL A 255 -7.98 -0.03 -8.20
N ILE A 256 -7.31 1.05 -8.59
CA ILE A 256 -6.31 1.02 -9.64
C ILE A 256 -4.95 1.20 -8.97
N VAL A 257 -4.03 0.28 -9.24
CA VAL A 257 -2.67 0.33 -8.70
C VAL A 257 -1.68 0.59 -9.82
N GLU A 258 -0.81 1.57 -9.61
CA GLU A 258 0.36 1.87 -10.42
C GLU A 258 1.62 1.58 -9.60
N ILE A 259 2.66 1.06 -10.25
CA ILE A 259 4.02 1.03 -9.71
C ILE A 259 4.81 2.13 -10.42
N VAL A 260 5.25 3.14 -9.68
CA VAL A 260 5.94 4.30 -10.24
C VAL A 260 7.37 4.40 -9.71
N ARG A 261 8.23 5.12 -10.42
CA ARG A 261 9.58 5.40 -9.94
C ARG A 261 9.51 6.31 -8.69
N PRO A 262 10.11 5.90 -7.55
CA PRO A 262 10.08 6.70 -6.32
C PRO A 262 10.59 8.12 -6.53
N GLY A 263 9.95 9.09 -5.88
CA GLY A 263 10.26 10.52 -6.05
C GLY A 263 9.72 11.15 -7.34
N THR A 264 9.17 10.36 -8.27
CA THR A 264 8.50 10.82 -9.49
C THR A 264 7.03 10.40 -9.52
N GLY A 265 6.37 10.50 -10.68
CA GLY A 265 5.13 9.77 -10.99
C GLY A 265 5.16 8.98 -12.30
N ASP A 266 6.37 8.65 -12.77
CA ASP A 266 6.59 7.90 -14.01
C ASP A 266 6.30 6.41 -13.78
N PRO A 267 5.35 5.80 -14.52
CA PRO A 267 5.06 4.38 -14.41
C PRO A 267 6.27 3.50 -14.77
N LEU A 268 6.41 2.37 -14.06
CA LEU A 268 7.43 1.36 -14.32
C LEU A 268 6.85 0.13 -15.03
N PRO A 269 7.65 -0.56 -15.87
CA PRO A 269 7.29 -1.85 -16.44
C PRO A 269 6.95 -2.91 -15.38
N ALA A 270 6.19 -3.94 -15.77
CA ALA A 270 5.93 -5.06 -14.87
C ALA A 270 7.24 -5.77 -14.45
N GLY A 271 7.34 -6.17 -13.18
CA GLY A 271 8.53 -6.78 -12.59
C GLY A 271 9.53 -5.79 -11.98
N GLU A 272 9.52 -4.53 -12.38
CA GLU A 272 10.35 -3.46 -11.80
C GLU A 272 9.81 -3.03 -10.42
N VAL A 273 10.72 -2.85 -9.46
CA VAL A 273 10.38 -2.42 -8.10
C VAL A 273 10.25 -0.90 -8.06
N GLY A 274 9.13 -0.43 -7.55
CA GLY A 274 8.84 1.00 -7.41
C GLY A 274 7.82 1.30 -6.32
N GLU A 275 7.50 2.58 -6.19
CA GLU A 275 6.53 3.10 -5.23
C GLU A 275 5.11 2.70 -5.64
N VAL A 276 4.33 2.21 -4.68
CA VAL A 276 2.92 1.88 -4.87
C VAL A 276 2.08 3.15 -4.86
N VAL A 277 1.35 3.40 -5.95
CA VAL A 277 0.39 4.49 -6.10
C VAL A 277 -0.99 3.89 -6.33
N VAL A 278 -1.97 4.36 -5.56
CA VAL A 278 -3.33 3.81 -5.58
C VAL A 278 -4.34 4.90 -5.90
N THR A 279 -5.30 4.59 -6.76
CA THR A 279 -6.54 5.34 -6.91
C THR A 279 -7.69 4.46 -6.44
N ALA A 280 -8.34 4.85 -5.35
CA ALA A 280 -9.55 4.17 -4.89
C ALA A 280 -10.73 4.60 -5.77
N LEU A 281 -11.40 3.62 -6.39
CA LEU A 281 -12.62 3.84 -7.19
C LEU A 281 -13.88 3.77 -6.34
N ALA A 282 -13.80 3.06 -5.22
CA ALA A 282 -14.77 3.17 -4.14
C ALA A 282 -14.56 4.48 -3.38
N HIS A 283 -15.64 4.99 -2.77
CA HIS A 283 -15.65 6.18 -1.91
C HIS A 283 -15.54 7.53 -2.64
N PRO A 284 -16.49 7.88 -3.52
CA PRO A 284 -16.52 9.20 -4.15
C PRO A 284 -16.61 10.38 -3.15
N GLU A 285 -16.97 10.11 -1.89
CA GLU A 285 -16.97 11.04 -0.77
C GLU A 285 -15.57 11.50 -0.31
N LEU A 286 -14.52 10.69 -0.55
CA LEU A 286 -13.11 11.01 -0.27
C LEU A 286 -12.24 10.57 -1.46
N PRO A 287 -12.24 11.32 -2.58
CA PRO A 287 -11.59 10.90 -3.81
C PRO A 287 -10.05 10.96 -3.71
N LEU A 288 -9.42 9.89 -3.21
CA LEU A 288 -7.96 9.75 -3.16
C LEU A 288 -7.40 9.25 -4.50
N ILE A 289 -7.14 10.20 -5.39
CA ILE A 289 -6.62 9.97 -6.74
C ILE A 289 -5.09 10.04 -6.78
N ARG A 290 -4.46 8.97 -7.29
CA ARG A 290 -3.01 8.75 -7.34
C ARG A 290 -2.32 9.02 -6.00
N LEU A 291 -2.81 8.38 -4.94
CA LEU A 291 -2.20 8.42 -3.62
C LEU A 291 -0.99 7.49 -3.57
N ALA A 292 0.21 8.07 -3.49
CA ALA A 292 1.43 7.35 -3.18
C ALA A 292 1.48 7.04 -1.68
N ILE A 293 1.50 5.75 -1.35
CA ILE A 293 1.36 5.27 0.04
C ILE A 293 2.69 5.12 0.79
N GLY A 294 3.81 5.36 0.10
CA GLY A 294 5.16 5.32 0.67
C GLY A 294 5.77 3.92 0.81
N ASP A 295 5.18 2.90 0.18
CA ASP A 295 5.69 1.53 0.17
C ASP A 295 6.21 1.14 -1.22
N LEU A 296 7.12 0.17 -1.25
CA LEU A 296 7.67 -0.44 -2.47
C LEU A 296 6.98 -1.75 -2.79
N SER A 297 6.71 -1.98 -4.08
CA SER A 297 6.29 -3.27 -4.61
C SER A 297 6.68 -3.41 -6.09
N ALA A 298 6.27 -4.49 -6.72
CA ALA A 298 6.36 -4.69 -8.15
C ALA A 298 5.15 -5.48 -8.66
N ILE A 299 4.76 -5.24 -9.91
CA ILE A 299 3.74 -6.05 -10.58
C ILE A 299 4.33 -7.45 -10.84
N MET A 300 3.61 -8.48 -10.44
CA MET A 300 3.91 -9.88 -10.77
C MET A 300 3.24 -10.23 -12.12
N PRO A 301 4.01 -10.52 -13.19
CA PRO A 301 3.44 -10.87 -14.48
C PRO A 301 2.65 -12.19 -14.44
N GLY A 302 1.74 -12.35 -15.39
CA GLY A 302 0.95 -13.57 -15.56
C GLY A 302 -0.25 -13.68 -14.61
N GLN A 303 -1.15 -14.59 -14.96
CA GLN A 303 -2.37 -14.85 -14.20
C GLN A 303 -2.09 -15.73 -12.96
N SER A 304 -2.90 -15.57 -11.91
CA SER A 304 -2.81 -16.43 -10.73
C SER A 304 -3.27 -17.87 -11.06
N PRO A 305 -2.60 -18.91 -10.53
CA PRO A 305 -3.08 -20.28 -10.67
C PRO A 305 -4.38 -20.55 -9.89
N CYS A 306 -4.82 -19.64 -9.00
CA CYS A 306 -6.12 -19.75 -8.33
C CYS A 306 -7.33 -19.38 -9.21
N GLY A 307 -7.09 -19.03 -10.49
CA GLY A 307 -8.14 -18.66 -11.44
C GLY A 307 -8.54 -17.19 -11.40
N ARG A 308 -8.16 -16.44 -10.36
CA ARG A 308 -8.38 -14.98 -10.33
C ARG A 308 -7.61 -14.28 -11.43
N THR A 309 -8.27 -13.36 -12.12
CA THR A 309 -7.77 -12.73 -13.36
C THR A 309 -7.20 -11.33 -13.16
N ASN A 310 -7.35 -10.73 -11.98
CA ASN A 310 -6.79 -9.39 -11.73
C ASN A 310 -5.25 -9.43 -11.65
N MET A 311 -4.63 -8.27 -11.82
CA MET A 311 -3.18 -8.11 -11.66
C MET A 311 -2.74 -8.46 -10.23
N ARG A 312 -1.45 -8.76 -10.08
CA ARG A 312 -0.85 -9.18 -8.82
C ARG A 312 0.32 -8.30 -8.43
N LEU A 313 0.47 -8.03 -7.13
CA LEU A 313 1.61 -7.33 -6.54
C LEU A 313 2.49 -8.32 -5.79
N LYS A 314 3.82 -8.19 -5.88
CA LYS A 314 4.76 -9.03 -5.09
C LYS A 314 4.57 -8.91 -3.58
N GLY A 315 3.76 -7.96 -3.11
CA GLY A 315 3.56 -7.63 -1.70
C GLY A 315 4.45 -6.48 -1.29
N TRP A 316 4.61 -6.28 0.02
CA TRP A 316 5.46 -5.22 0.56
C TRP A 316 6.94 -5.58 0.41
N LEU A 317 7.71 -4.72 -0.26
CA LEU A 317 9.16 -4.90 -0.50
C LEU A 317 10.03 -3.86 0.23
N GLY A 318 9.43 -3.01 1.06
CA GLY A 318 10.14 -1.95 1.77
C GLY A 318 9.44 -0.60 1.68
N ARG A 319 10.15 0.44 2.09
CA ARG A 319 9.68 1.82 2.13
C ARG A 319 10.24 2.64 0.96
N ALA A 320 9.39 3.46 0.35
CA ALA A 320 9.76 4.35 -0.74
C ALA A 320 10.24 5.73 -0.24
N ASP A 321 9.81 6.13 0.96
CA ASP A 321 10.17 7.38 1.65
C ASP A 321 11.57 7.32 2.30
N GLN A 322 12.53 6.78 1.56
CA GLN A 322 13.93 6.65 1.96
C GLN A 322 14.54 8.02 2.17
N THR A 323 15.08 8.27 3.36
CA THR A 323 15.75 9.53 3.67
C THR A 323 17.08 9.26 4.36
N ALA A 324 18.06 10.11 4.11
CA ALA A 324 19.34 10.09 4.81
C ALA A 324 19.71 11.51 5.23
N LYS A 325 20.46 11.64 6.33
CA LYS A 325 21.00 12.93 6.79
C LYS A 325 22.49 13.01 6.44
N VAL A 326 22.84 13.94 5.56
CA VAL A 326 24.20 14.12 5.03
C VAL A 326 24.68 15.51 5.41
N ARG A 327 25.75 15.60 6.23
CA ARG A 327 26.33 16.89 6.66
C ARG A 327 25.29 17.90 7.17
N GLY A 328 24.29 17.43 7.92
CA GLY A 328 23.25 18.26 8.53
C GLY A 328 21.97 18.47 7.68
N LEU A 329 21.97 18.09 6.41
CA LEU A 329 20.83 18.23 5.50
C LEU A 329 20.16 16.88 5.24
N PHE A 330 18.83 16.88 5.10
CA PHE A 330 18.09 15.69 4.66
C PHE A 330 18.10 15.59 3.13
N VAL A 331 18.31 14.38 2.63
CA VAL A 331 18.23 14.05 1.21
C VAL A 331 17.03 13.15 0.94
N HIS A 332 16.29 13.44 -0.13
CA HIS A 332 15.02 12.79 -0.49
C HIS A 332 15.02 12.28 -1.94
N PRO A 333 14.28 11.20 -2.27
CA PRO A 333 14.23 10.64 -3.62
C PRO A 333 13.74 11.65 -4.68
N GLU A 334 12.83 12.55 -4.30
CA GLU A 334 12.35 13.65 -5.15
C GLU A 334 13.48 14.55 -5.65
N GLN A 335 14.50 14.79 -4.82
CA GLN A 335 15.65 15.61 -5.21
C GLN A 335 16.53 14.88 -6.24
N VAL A 336 16.68 13.55 -6.12
CA VAL A 336 17.38 12.75 -7.14
C VAL A 336 16.62 12.82 -8.46
N ALA A 337 15.31 12.63 -8.43
CA ALA A 337 14.44 12.78 -9.59
C ALA A 337 14.56 14.18 -10.24
N GLN A 338 14.56 15.24 -9.42
CA GLN A 338 14.72 16.61 -9.88
C GLN A 338 16.06 16.83 -10.61
N VAL A 339 17.16 16.32 -10.06
CA VAL A 339 18.49 16.41 -10.69
C VAL A 339 18.50 15.74 -12.07
N LEU A 340 17.95 14.52 -12.17
CA LEU A 340 17.88 13.82 -13.46
C LEU A 340 17.01 14.58 -14.47
N ALA A 341 15.84 15.06 -14.05
CA ALA A 341 14.91 15.80 -14.90
C ALA A 341 15.54 17.09 -15.45
N GLN A 342 16.24 17.86 -14.61
CA GLN A 342 16.95 19.09 -15.01
C GLN A 342 18.09 18.81 -16.00
N CYS A 343 18.64 17.59 -15.98
CA CYS A 343 19.62 17.13 -16.96
C CYS A 343 19.00 16.51 -18.22
N GLY A 344 17.67 16.41 -18.31
CA GLY A 344 16.96 15.77 -19.43
C GLY A 344 17.09 14.24 -19.42
N LEU A 345 17.40 13.66 -18.27
CA LEU A 345 17.66 12.24 -18.10
C LEU A 345 16.46 11.53 -17.46
N ARG A 346 16.34 10.26 -17.81
CA ARG A 346 15.44 9.29 -17.16
C ARG A 346 16.22 7.99 -17.01
N GLY A 347 15.94 7.22 -15.97
CA GLY A 347 16.61 5.94 -15.74
C GLY A 347 16.71 5.56 -14.27
N ARG A 348 17.33 4.42 -14.00
CA ARG A 348 17.61 3.95 -12.64
C ARG A 348 18.82 4.71 -12.11
N ALA A 349 18.66 5.31 -10.94
CA ALA A 349 19.72 6.00 -10.25
C ALA A 349 19.65 5.70 -8.76
N ARG A 350 20.81 5.75 -8.10
CA ARG A 350 20.95 5.56 -6.66
C ARG A 350 21.92 6.59 -6.10
N LEU A 351 21.47 7.37 -5.15
CA LEU A 351 22.32 8.25 -4.36
C LEU A 351 22.89 7.43 -3.19
N VAL A 352 24.18 7.10 -3.27
CA VAL A 352 24.89 6.37 -2.24
C VAL A 352 25.51 7.37 -1.27
N ILE A 353 25.13 7.26 0.00
CA ILE A 353 25.70 8.04 1.09
C ILE A 353 26.73 7.16 1.81
N GLY A 354 27.99 7.55 1.72
CA GLY A 354 29.10 6.81 2.30
C GLY A 354 29.90 7.66 3.29
N ARG A 355 31.04 7.14 3.70
CA ARG A 355 32.00 7.85 4.56
C ARG A 355 33.42 7.52 4.12
N GLU A 356 34.24 8.56 3.96
CA GLU A 356 35.69 8.47 3.73
C GLU A 356 36.41 9.18 4.88
N GLY A 357 37.01 8.39 5.77
CA GLY A 357 37.54 8.90 7.05
C GLY A 357 36.43 9.55 7.89
N GLU A 358 36.62 10.80 8.30
CA GLU A 358 35.64 11.57 9.09
C GLU A 358 34.63 12.34 8.24
N ARG A 359 34.60 12.14 6.91
CA ARG A 359 33.77 12.93 5.99
C ARG A 359 32.71 12.05 5.33
N ASP A 360 31.44 12.46 5.46
CA ASP A 360 30.36 11.90 4.67
C ASP A 360 30.62 12.13 3.17
N THR A 361 30.36 11.14 2.32
CA THR A 361 30.39 11.25 0.85
C THR A 361 28.99 11.08 0.26
N MET A 362 28.78 11.65 -0.92
CA MET A 362 27.51 11.58 -1.65
C MET A 362 27.81 11.31 -3.12
N THR A 363 27.47 10.13 -3.60
CA THR A 363 27.76 9.69 -4.98
C THR A 363 26.48 9.28 -5.68
N LEU A 364 26.14 9.94 -6.79
CA LEU A 364 25.02 9.58 -7.65
C LEU A 364 25.47 8.50 -8.64
N HIS A 365 25.04 7.27 -8.41
CA HIS A 365 25.16 6.20 -9.39
C HIS A 365 24.00 6.31 -10.38
N LEU A 366 24.28 6.39 -11.68
CA LEU A 366 23.26 6.53 -12.73
C LEU A 366 23.50 5.48 -13.81
N GLU A 367 22.49 4.68 -14.12
CA GLU A 367 22.52 3.84 -15.32
C GLU A 367 22.37 4.71 -16.57
N HIS A 368 23.40 4.72 -17.41
CA HIS A 368 23.39 5.44 -18.68
C HIS A 368 24.38 4.82 -19.67
N ALA A 369 23.97 4.71 -20.94
CA ALA A 369 24.85 4.21 -22.00
C ALA A 369 25.86 5.30 -22.42
N GLY A 370 27.05 5.25 -21.83
CA GLY A 370 28.16 6.17 -22.14
C GLY A 370 28.08 7.52 -21.42
N ASP A 371 29.09 8.34 -21.66
CA ASP A 371 29.26 9.67 -21.08
C ASP A 371 29.26 10.72 -22.22
N PRO A 372 28.09 11.21 -22.65
CA PRO A 372 28.06 12.33 -23.59
C PRO A 372 28.76 13.54 -22.95
N GLU A 373 29.52 14.28 -23.76
CA GLU A 373 30.44 15.32 -23.29
C GLU A 373 29.78 16.29 -22.30
N GLY A 374 30.35 16.40 -21.09
CA GLY A 374 29.88 17.29 -20.03
C GLY A 374 28.70 16.79 -19.19
N LEU A 375 28.24 15.53 -19.35
CA LEU A 375 27.15 14.98 -18.53
C LEU A 375 27.50 14.91 -17.05
N ASP A 376 28.69 14.40 -16.71
CA ASP A 376 29.20 14.35 -15.34
C ASP A 376 29.19 15.74 -14.67
N GLU A 377 29.79 16.75 -15.33
CA GLU A 377 29.86 18.12 -14.82
C GLU A 377 28.46 18.73 -14.62
N ARG A 378 27.54 18.49 -15.57
CA ARG A 378 26.14 18.94 -15.46
C ARG A 378 25.44 18.31 -14.27
N LEU A 379 25.60 17.00 -14.07
CA LEU A 379 25.00 16.29 -12.94
C LEU A 379 25.60 16.76 -11.61
N GLN A 380 26.91 16.93 -11.51
CA GLN A 380 27.56 17.47 -10.31
C GLN A 380 27.08 18.89 -9.97
N ALA A 381 26.92 19.74 -10.98
CA ALA A 381 26.38 21.09 -10.81
C ALA A 381 24.93 21.07 -10.31
N GLN A 382 24.08 20.18 -10.84
CA GLN A 382 22.70 20.03 -10.37
C GLN A 382 22.61 19.38 -8.99
N LEU A 383 23.47 18.42 -8.65
CA LEU A 383 23.57 17.89 -7.29
C LEU A 383 23.84 19.01 -6.28
N LYS A 384 24.82 19.88 -6.57
CA LYS A 384 25.15 21.02 -5.72
C LYS A 384 23.98 21.99 -5.56
N THR A 385 23.27 22.30 -6.63
CA THR A 385 22.14 23.25 -6.61
C THR A 385 20.92 22.68 -5.89
N THR A 386 20.59 21.41 -6.12
CA THR A 386 19.36 20.78 -5.61
C THR A 386 19.50 20.28 -4.18
N PHE A 387 20.66 19.75 -3.81
CA PHE A 387 20.91 19.22 -2.45
C PHE A 387 21.62 20.23 -1.55
N ASN A 388 22.13 21.35 -2.07
CA ASN A 388 23.08 22.22 -1.38
C ASN A 388 24.35 21.48 -0.89
N LEU A 389 24.67 20.35 -1.52
CA LEU A 389 25.79 19.47 -1.19
C LEU A 389 26.57 19.13 -2.45
N ARG A 390 27.91 19.21 -2.39
CA ARG A 390 28.75 18.66 -3.47
C ARG A 390 28.67 17.14 -3.42
N GLY A 391 28.45 16.52 -4.58
CA GLY A 391 28.48 15.07 -4.76
C GLY A 391 29.29 14.68 -6.00
N GLN A 392 29.65 13.41 -6.06
CA GLN A 392 30.28 12.79 -7.23
C GLN A 392 29.21 12.09 -8.07
N VAL A 393 29.52 11.78 -9.33
CA VAL A 393 28.65 10.99 -10.19
C VAL A 393 29.43 9.79 -10.68
N ARG A 394 28.75 8.64 -10.75
CA ARG A 394 29.28 7.42 -11.34
C ARG A 394 28.29 6.89 -12.34
N LEU A 395 28.68 6.91 -13.62
CA LEU A 395 27.89 6.27 -14.66
C LEU A 395 28.10 4.76 -14.60
N CYS A 396 27.00 4.02 -14.59
CA CYS A 396 26.96 2.57 -14.59
C CYS A 396 26.34 2.10 -15.91
N PRO A 397 26.75 0.94 -16.46
CA PRO A 397 26.07 0.37 -17.61
C PRO A 397 24.57 0.13 -17.28
N PRO A 398 23.68 0.18 -18.29
CA PRO A 398 22.28 -0.17 -18.09
C PRO A 398 22.10 -1.55 -17.43
N ASP A 399 21.07 -1.68 -16.58
CA ASP A 399 20.69 -2.91 -15.89
C ASP A 399 21.73 -3.47 -14.89
N THR A 400 22.62 -2.62 -14.35
CA THR A 400 23.65 -3.03 -13.36
C THR A 400 23.35 -2.62 -11.93
N LEU A 401 22.51 -1.61 -11.71
CA LEU A 401 22.02 -1.26 -10.38
C LEU A 401 20.94 -2.25 -9.93
N PRO A 402 20.89 -2.62 -8.64
CA PRO A 402 19.88 -3.55 -8.14
C PRO A 402 18.44 -3.05 -8.36
N ASN A 403 17.55 -3.96 -8.73
CA ASN A 403 16.11 -3.72 -8.83
C ASN A 403 15.43 -3.95 -7.46
N ASP A 404 15.77 -3.12 -6.47
CA ASP A 404 15.28 -3.17 -5.09
C ASP A 404 14.47 -1.92 -4.69
N GLY A 405 14.24 -1.00 -5.64
CA GLY A 405 13.52 0.25 -5.41
C GLY A 405 14.28 1.29 -4.57
N LYS A 406 15.54 1.02 -4.20
CA LYS A 406 16.35 1.98 -3.44
C LYS A 406 16.87 3.11 -4.34
N VAL A 407 16.41 4.32 -4.05
CA VAL A 407 16.91 5.57 -4.64
C VAL A 407 17.96 6.22 -3.74
N ILE A 408 17.85 6.05 -2.42
CA ILE A 408 18.85 6.53 -1.45
C ILE A 408 19.35 5.32 -0.65
N ASP A 409 20.67 5.14 -0.64
CA ASP A 409 21.33 4.02 0.03
C ASP A 409 22.38 4.57 0.98
N ASP A 410 22.05 4.60 2.28
CA ASP A 410 22.98 5.02 3.33
C ASP A 410 23.80 3.81 3.78
N THR A 411 25.06 3.78 3.34
CA THR A 411 25.99 2.67 3.59
C THR A 411 26.99 3.00 4.70
N ARG A 412 26.73 4.05 5.48
CA ARG A 412 27.58 4.43 6.61
C ARG A 412 27.32 3.49 7.77
N ASP A 413 28.39 2.92 8.30
CA ASP A 413 28.37 2.26 9.60
C ASP A 413 28.57 3.30 10.70
N PHE A 414 27.76 3.24 11.76
CA PHE A 414 27.80 4.14 12.91
C PHE A 414 28.43 3.50 14.14
#